data_AF-A0A7X6SHY9-F1
#
_entry.id   AF-A0A7X6SHY9-F1
#
_cell.length_a   1.000
_cell.length_b   1.000
_cell.length_c   1.000
_cell.angle_alpha   90.00
_cell.angle_beta   90.00
_cell.angle_gamma   90.00
#
_symmetry.space_group_name_H-M   'P 1'
#
loop_
_entity.id
_entity.type
_entity.pdbx_description
1 polymer ?
#
loop_
_entity_poly.entity_id
_entity_poly.type
_entity_poly.pdbx_seq_one_letter_code
_entity_poly.pdbx_strand_id
1 'polypeptide(L)'
;MNIVDEIDEIIKSITEILGGPLKRSEIKIVDRGCPHNPPKSLDGGAAVYMYIYSGTFLKVGKANKKSNPRFTSQHYRPKAAVSTLAKFLCNDEKWYKLGVNKDGSKVREWMLNNLQRIDIMIKCDDDEESKWITTLIEGIMQYKFRPKYEG
;
A
#
# COMPACT_ATOMS: atom_id res chain seq x y z
N MET A 1 8.27 6.77 18.25
CA MET A 1 7.09 6.01 17.81
C MET A 1 7.43 5.40 16.46
N ASN A 2 7.26 4.09 16.28
CA ASN A 2 7.54 3.49 14.98
C ASN A 2 6.40 3.85 14.00
N ILE A 3 6.62 3.70 12.69
CA ILE A 3 5.63 4.10 11.67
C ILE A 3 4.31 3.32 11.77
N VAL A 4 4.34 2.08 12.26
CA VAL A 4 3.14 1.25 12.47
C VAL A 4 2.28 1.83 13.58
N ASP A 5 2.90 2.20 14.71
CA ASP A 5 2.22 2.85 15.83
C ASP A 5 1.62 4.20 15.39
N GLU A 6 2.33 4.97 14.56
CA GLU A 6 1.81 6.23 14.02
C GLU A 6 0.58 6.02 13.15
N ILE A 7 0.61 5.04 12.23
CA ILE A 7 -0.52 4.70 11.38
C ILE A 7 -1.72 4.26 12.24
N ASP A 8 -1.49 3.42 13.24
CA ASP A 8 -2.52 2.91 14.14
C ASP A 8 -3.21 4.03 14.92
N GLU A 9 -2.44 4.94 15.52
CA GLU A 9 -2.97 6.08 16.28
C GLU A 9 -3.74 7.06 15.39
N ILE A 10 -3.29 7.29 14.15
CA ILE A 10 -4.00 8.13 13.19
C ILE A 10 -5.37 7.53 12.85
N ILE A 11 -5.41 6.22 12.52
CA ILE A 11 -6.65 5.53 12.17
C ILE A 11 -7.61 5.56 13.36
N LYS A 12 -7.13 5.24 14.55
CA LYS A 12 -7.91 5.28 15.80
C LYS A 12 -8.51 6.67 16.01
N SER A 13 -7.68 7.70 16.02
CA SER A 13 -8.11 9.07 16.32
C SER A 13 -9.18 9.57 15.34
N ILE A 14 -9.00 9.32 14.04
CA ILE A 14 -9.95 9.79 13.03
C ILE A 14 -11.26 9.01 13.08
N THR A 15 -11.21 7.69 13.29
CA THR A 15 -12.44 6.87 13.37
C THR A 15 -13.26 7.16 14.63
N GLU A 16 -12.59 7.47 15.75
CA GLU A 16 -13.24 7.96 16.97
C GLU A 16 -13.99 9.28 16.73
N ILE A 17 -13.38 10.23 16.01
CA ILE A 17 -14.03 11.52 15.66
C ILE A 17 -15.26 11.31 14.77
N LEU A 18 -15.24 10.32 13.88
CA LEU A 18 -16.30 10.07 12.90
C LEU A 18 -17.48 9.26 13.47
N GLY A 19 -17.48 8.93 14.77
CA GLY A 19 -18.65 8.38 15.45
C GLY A 19 -18.71 6.85 15.53
N GLY A 20 -17.60 6.14 15.27
CA GLY A 20 -17.51 4.71 15.49
C GLY A 20 -16.07 4.21 15.41
N PRO A 21 -15.43 3.80 16.52
CA PRO A 21 -14.11 3.19 16.43
C PRO A 21 -14.23 1.89 15.63
N LEU A 22 -13.44 1.76 14.56
CA LEU A 22 -13.31 0.47 13.88
C LEU A 22 -12.87 -0.56 14.91
N LYS A 23 -13.53 -1.72 14.95
CA LYS A 23 -13.16 -2.72 15.95
C LYS A 23 -11.72 -3.12 15.66
N ARG A 24 -10.85 -3.05 16.67
CA ARG A 24 -9.44 -3.43 16.54
C ARG A 24 -9.24 -4.84 15.96
N SER A 25 -10.21 -5.74 16.16
CA SER A 25 -10.24 -7.08 15.56
C SER A 25 -10.31 -7.09 14.03
N GLU A 26 -10.73 -5.99 13.41
CA GLU A 26 -10.96 -5.86 11.96
C GLU A 26 -9.73 -5.30 11.24
N ILE A 27 -8.77 -4.69 11.95
CA ILE A 27 -7.59 -4.05 11.35
C ILE A 27 -6.30 -4.72 11.82
N LYS A 28 -5.44 -5.07 10.87
CA LYS A 28 -4.08 -5.55 11.15
C LYS A 28 -3.06 -4.81 10.29
N ILE A 29 -2.18 -4.08 10.94
CA ILE A 29 -1.05 -3.40 10.27
C ILE A 29 0.15 -4.34 10.24
N VAL A 30 0.76 -4.50 9.07
CA VAL A 30 1.89 -5.39 8.83
C VAL A 30 3.00 -4.61 8.14
N ASP A 31 4.07 -4.35 8.86
CA ASP A 31 5.33 -3.93 8.24
C ASP A 31 6.04 -5.16 7.65
N ARG A 32 6.26 -5.14 6.33
CA ARG A 32 6.94 -6.21 5.60
C ARG A 32 8.45 -6.00 5.48
N GLY A 33 8.97 -4.91 6.05
CA GLY A 33 10.39 -4.58 6.05
C GLY A 33 10.91 -4.13 4.68
N CYS A 34 12.22 -3.93 4.60
CA CYS A 34 13.00 -3.71 3.38
C CYS A 34 14.30 -4.54 3.52
N PRO A 35 14.53 -5.59 2.72
CA PRO A 35 13.71 -6.07 1.60
C PRO A 35 12.34 -6.59 2.07
N HIS A 36 11.35 -6.60 1.17
CA HIS A 36 10.02 -7.14 1.46
C HIS A 36 9.63 -8.30 0.55
N ASN A 37 8.76 -9.17 1.09
CA ASN A 37 8.09 -10.21 0.31
C ASN A 37 6.67 -9.76 -0.06
N PRO A 38 6.22 -9.93 -1.32
CA PRO A 38 4.84 -9.65 -1.69
C PRO A 38 3.86 -10.49 -0.88
N PRO A 39 2.69 -9.96 -0.49
CA PRO A 39 1.62 -10.77 0.06
C PRO A 39 1.16 -11.82 -0.95
N LYS A 40 0.75 -12.98 -0.42
CA LYS A 40 0.17 -14.06 -1.23
C LYS A 40 -1.29 -13.81 -1.57
N SER A 41 -2.04 -13.16 -0.67
CA SER A 41 -3.48 -12.98 -0.81
C SER A 41 -4.01 -11.88 0.13
N LEU A 42 -5.22 -11.37 -0.15
CA LEU A 42 -6.01 -10.52 0.76
C LEU A 42 -6.72 -11.30 1.88
N ASP A 43 -6.63 -12.62 1.86
CA ASP A 43 -7.24 -13.57 2.80
C ASP A 43 -8.75 -13.35 2.96
N GLY A 44 -9.43 -13.09 1.82
CA GLY A 44 -10.87 -12.85 1.78
C GLY A 44 -11.30 -11.46 2.26
N GLY A 45 -10.37 -10.60 2.66
CA GLY A 45 -10.63 -9.23 3.13
C GLY A 45 -10.27 -8.15 2.11
N ALA A 46 -9.95 -6.97 2.63
CA ALA A 46 -9.49 -5.82 1.87
C ALA A 46 -8.20 -5.25 2.49
N ALA A 47 -7.49 -4.38 1.78
CA ALA A 47 -6.26 -3.79 2.30
C ALA A 47 -5.95 -2.42 1.72
N VAL A 48 -5.26 -1.60 2.51
CA VAL A 48 -4.50 -0.44 2.04
C VAL A 48 -3.01 -0.81 2.11
N TYR A 49 -2.24 -0.49 1.08
CA TYR A 49 -0.82 -0.81 1.00
C TYR A 49 -0.01 0.43 0.65
N MET A 50 1.20 0.49 1.19
CA MET A 50 2.11 1.61 1.07
C MET A 50 3.49 1.12 0.69
N TYR A 51 4.13 1.80 -0.27
CA TYR A 51 5.50 1.54 -0.69
C TYR A 51 6.36 2.74 -0.33
N ILE A 52 7.48 2.49 0.35
CA ILE A 52 8.34 3.53 0.92
C ILE A 52 9.78 3.29 0.43
N TYR A 53 10.46 4.36 0.02
CA TYR A 53 11.89 4.35 -0.33
C TYR A 53 12.61 5.43 0.46
N SER A 54 13.58 5.04 1.29
CA SER A 54 14.38 5.96 2.10
C SER A 54 13.54 7.02 2.83
N GLY A 55 12.48 6.57 3.52
CA GLY A 55 11.54 7.43 4.26
C GLY A 55 10.51 8.18 3.41
N THR A 56 10.59 8.12 2.08
CA THR A 56 9.62 8.75 1.17
C THR A 56 8.55 7.76 0.75
N PHE A 57 7.28 8.09 1.00
CA PHE A 57 6.15 7.32 0.49
C PHE A 57 6.06 7.51 -1.02
N LEU A 58 6.17 6.42 -1.76
CA LEU A 58 6.09 6.42 -3.22
C LEU A 58 4.66 6.23 -3.71
N LYS A 59 3.90 5.37 -3.04
CA LYS A 59 2.51 5.09 -3.40
C LYS A 59 1.72 4.64 -2.18
N VAL A 60 0.48 5.11 -2.10
CA VAL A 60 -0.57 4.55 -1.25
C VAL A 60 -1.70 4.09 -2.17
N GLY A 61 -2.18 2.87 -2.00
CA GLY A 61 -3.34 2.38 -2.76
C GLY A 61 -4.14 1.34 -1.99
N LYS A 62 -5.37 1.08 -2.44
CA LYS A 62 -6.23 0.04 -1.86
C LYS A 62 -6.50 -1.15 -2.77
N ALA A 63 -6.93 -2.25 -2.17
CA ALA A 63 -7.47 -3.41 -2.83
C ALA A 63 -8.65 -3.97 -2.03
N ASN A 64 -9.79 -4.10 -2.69
CA ASN A 64 -10.98 -4.76 -2.13
C ASN A 64 -10.87 -6.27 -2.36
N LYS A 65 -11.76 -7.05 -1.73
CA LYS A 65 -11.85 -8.52 -1.83
C LYS A 65 -11.74 -9.09 -3.24
N LYS A 66 -12.36 -8.42 -4.23
CA LYS A 66 -12.36 -8.82 -5.66
C LYS A 66 -11.12 -8.36 -6.44
N SER A 67 -10.20 -7.63 -5.81
CA SER A 67 -9.06 -6.96 -6.44
C SER A 67 -7.71 -7.52 -5.97
N ASN A 68 -7.65 -8.81 -5.64
CA ASN A 68 -6.44 -9.48 -5.14
C ASN A 68 -5.16 -9.17 -5.97
N PRO A 69 -5.19 -9.14 -7.32
CA PRO A 69 -3.99 -8.82 -8.09
C PRO A 69 -3.40 -7.43 -7.81
N ARG A 70 -4.23 -6.42 -7.45
CA ARG A 70 -3.74 -5.08 -7.06
C ARG A 70 -2.82 -5.17 -5.85
N PHE A 71 -3.19 -5.99 -4.88
CA PHE A 71 -2.43 -6.18 -3.64
C PHE A 71 -1.17 -7.03 -3.82
N THR A 72 -1.27 -8.12 -4.57
CA THR A 72 -0.24 -9.17 -4.58
C THR A 72 0.81 -9.02 -5.67
N SER A 73 0.45 -8.47 -6.84
CA SER A 73 1.31 -8.62 -8.04
C SER A 73 1.36 -7.43 -8.98
N GLN A 74 0.27 -6.66 -9.16
CA GLN A 74 0.19 -5.65 -10.22
C GLN A 74 1.21 -4.52 -10.05
N HIS A 75 1.44 -4.02 -8.84
CA HIS A 75 2.38 -2.92 -8.62
C HIS A 75 3.84 -3.27 -8.94
N TYR A 76 4.17 -4.56 -9.06
CA TYR A 76 5.51 -5.02 -9.44
C TYR A 76 5.70 -5.23 -10.94
N ARG A 77 4.66 -5.00 -11.77
CA ARG A 77 4.67 -5.27 -13.20
C ARG A 77 4.27 -4.02 -13.99
N PRO A 78 5.18 -3.38 -14.76
CA PRO A 78 4.90 -2.11 -15.45
C PRO A 78 3.68 -2.15 -16.37
N LYS A 79 3.44 -3.30 -17.01
CA LYS A 79 2.39 -3.47 -18.02
C LYS A 79 1.09 -4.07 -17.46
N ALA A 80 1.00 -4.30 -16.15
CA ALA A 80 -0.16 -4.98 -15.56
C ALA A 80 -1.39 -4.07 -15.36
N ALA A 81 -1.19 -2.76 -15.22
CA ALA A 81 -2.25 -1.75 -15.14
C ALA A 81 -1.70 -0.35 -15.44
N VAL A 82 -2.59 0.64 -15.60
CA VAL A 82 -2.23 2.02 -15.97
C VAL A 82 -1.38 2.72 -14.90
N SER A 83 -1.69 2.51 -13.62
CA SER A 83 -1.10 3.24 -12.48
C SER A 83 -0.32 2.32 -11.53
N THR A 84 0.48 1.41 -12.10
CA THR A 84 1.38 0.54 -11.30
C THR A 84 2.60 1.32 -10.83
N LEU A 85 3.12 0.95 -9.66
CA LEU A 85 4.33 1.62 -9.13
C LEU A 85 5.52 1.30 -10.03
N ALA A 86 5.66 0.04 -10.44
CA ALA A 86 6.68 -0.38 -11.40
C ALA A 86 6.69 0.48 -12.68
N LYS A 87 5.53 0.83 -13.24
CA LYS A 87 5.46 1.70 -14.42
C LYS A 87 5.97 3.11 -14.13
N PHE A 88 5.58 3.70 -13.00
CA PHE A 88 6.09 5.02 -12.60
C PHE A 88 7.60 5.00 -12.38
N LEU A 89 8.15 3.95 -11.75
CA LEU A 89 9.59 3.80 -11.55
C LEU A 89 10.34 3.67 -12.88
N CYS A 90 9.81 2.88 -13.84
CA CYS A 90 10.44 2.69 -15.15
C CYS A 90 10.40 3.94 -16.04
N ASN A 91 9.49 4.88 -15.77
CA ASN A 91 9.30 6.10 -16.56
C ASN A 91 9.97 7.35 -15.95
N ASP A 92 10.60 7.22 -14.79
CA ASP A 92 11.22 8.34 -14.07
C ASP A 92 12.73 8.11 -13.99
N GLU A 93 13.46 8.92 -14.76
CA GLU A 93 14.91 8.76 -14.99
C GLU A 93 15.74 8.81 -13.71
N LYS A 94 15.22 9.43 -12.65
CA LYS A 94 15.89 9.48 -11.35
C LYS A 94 16.17 8.08 -10.79
N TRP A 95 15.35 7.09 -11.11
CA TRP A 95 15.50 5.73 -10.64
C TRP A 95 16.51 4.92 -11.43
N TYR A 96 16.92 5.39 -12.62
CA TYR A 96 17.89 4.69 -13.45
C TYR A 96 19.25 4.60 -12.77
N LYS A 97 19.66 5.69 -12.11
CA LYS A 97 20.89 5.73 -11.31
C LYS A 97 20.86 4.80 -10.09
N LEU A 98 19.67 4.37 -9.68
CA LEU A 98 19.45 3.47 -8.55
C LEU A 98 19.29 2.02 -8.99
N GLY A 99 19.32 1.72 -10.30
CA GLY A 99 19.27 0.35 -10.83
C GLY A 99 17.91 -0.07 -11.40
N VAL A 100 16.92 0.82 -11.46
CA VAL A 100 15.69 0.57 -12.21
C VAL A 100 15.95 0.75 -13.70
N ASN A 101 15.46 -0.14 -14.55
CA ASN A 101 15.63 -0.05 -15.99
C ASN A 101 14.34 0.33 -16.71
N LYS A 102 14.46 1.10 -17.78
CA LYS A 102 13.33 1.60 -18.57
C LYS A 102 12.47 0.49 -19.18
N ASP A 103 13.07 -0.63 -19.57
CA ASP A 103 12.34 -1.77 -20.14
C ASP A 103 11.56 -2.59 -19.09
N GLY A 104 11.85 -2.38 -17.81
CA GLY A 104 11.15 -2.99 -16.68
C GLY A 104 11.51 -4.44 -16.38
N SER A 105 12.51 -5.04 -17.04
CA SER A 105 12.89 -6.43 -16.80
C SER A 105 13.44 -6.71 -15.39
N LYS A 106 13.99 -5.70 -14.70
CA LYS A 106 14.56 -5.84 -13.35
C LYS A 106 13.80 -5.06 -12.27
N VAL A 107 12.78 -4.30 -12.64
CA VAL A 107 12.06 -3.41 -11.70
C VAL A 107 11.42 -4.18 -10.55
N ARG A 108 10.91 -5.40 -10.79
CA ARG A 108 10.33 -6.22 -9.73
C ARG A 108 11.36 -6.54 -8.65
N GLU A 109 12.49 -7.11 -9.06
CA GLU A 109 13.57 -7.48 -8.13
C GLU A 109 14.07 -6.25 -7.38
N TRP A 110 14.28 -5.15 -8.10
CA TRP A 110 14.65 -3.88 -7.50
C TRP A 110 13.65 -3.43 -6.43
N MET A 111 12.35 -3.45 -6.73
CA MET A 111 11.31 -3.06 -5.77
C MET A 111 11.32 -3.91 -4.50
N LEU A 112 11.47 -5.23 -4.63
CA LEU A 112 11.51 -6.14 -3.47
C LEU A 112 12.72 -5.89 -2.57
N ASN A 113 13.86 -5.53 -3.18
CA ASN A 113 15.12 -5.33 -2.46
C ASN A 113 15.27 -3.93 -1.86
N ASN A 114 14.56 -2.93 -2.39
CA ASN A 114 14.83 -1.52 -2.06
C ASN A 114 13.64 -0.76 -1.45
N LEU A 115 12.43 -1.31 -1.54
CA LEU A 115 11.26 -0.67 -0.95
C LEU A 115 10.88 -1.33 0.37
N GLN A 116 10.54 -0.51 1.36
CA GLN A 116 9.73 -0.97 2.46
C GLN A 116 8.27 -1.05 2.02
N ARG A 117 7.54 -2.04 2.54
CA ARG A 117 6.10 -2.17 2.31
C ARG A 117 5.35 -2.31 3.62
N ILE A 118 4.32 -1.50 3.81
CA ILE A 118 3.40 -1.60 4.95
C ILE A 118 2.00 -1.87 4.40
N ASP A 119 1.34 -2.88 4.95
CA ASP A 119 -0.05 -3.22 4.62
C ASP A 119 -0.95 -3.00 5.84
N ILE A 120 -2.12 -2.40 5.61
CA ILE A 120 -3.22 -2.30 6.56
C ILE A 120 -4.30 -3.25 6.07
N MET A 121 -4.34 -4.44 6.67
CA MET A 121 -5.31 -5.49 6.36
C MET A 121 -6.63 -5.20 7.06
N ILE A 122 -7.73 -5.32 6.35
CA ILE A 122 -9.09 -5.07 6.83
C ILE A 122 -9.91 -6.35 6.65
N LYS A 123 -10.39 -6.91 7.76
CA LYS A 123 -11.27 -8.08 7.80
C LYS A 123 -12.62 -7.65 8.33
N CYS A 124 -13.58 -7.48 7.43
CA CYS A 124 -14.98 -7.30 7.74
C CYS A 124 -15.79 -8.28 6.87
N ASP A 125 -16.86 -8.83 7.45
CA ASP A 125 -17.74 -9.78 6.78
C ASP A 125 -18.62 -9.11 5.71
N ASP A 126 -18.90 -7.81 5.88
CA ASP A 126 -19.63 -6.98 4.92
C ASP A 126 -18.67 -6.36 3.88
N ASP A 127 -18.91 -6.69 2.61
CA ASP A 127 -18.14 -6.22 1.47
C ASP A 127 -18.28 -4.69 1.24
N GLU A 128 -19.43 -4.08 1.54
CA GLU A 128 -19.65 -2.64 1.41
C GLU A 128 -18.98 -1.88 2.55
N GLU A 129 -19.12 -2.34 3.79
CA GLU A 129 -18.42 -1.75 4.94
C GLU A 129 -16.91 -1.78 4.72
N SER A 130 -16.37 -2.91 4.24
CA SER A 130 -14.95 -3.05 3.88
C SER A 130 -14.48 -2.01 2.84
N LYS A 131 -15.35 -1.63 1.88
CA LYS A 131 -15.02 -0.60 0.87
C LYS A 131 -14.98 0.80 1.47
N TRP A 132 -15.92 1.12 2.36
CA TRP A 132 -15.94 2.42 3.04
C TRP A 132 -14.71 2.59 3.93
N ILE A 133 -14.39 1.55 4.72
CA ILE A 133 -13.21 1.53 5.59
C ILE A 133 -11.92 1.70 4.78
N THR A 134 -11.72 0.88 3.74
CA THR A 134 -10.52 0.99 2.90
C THR A 134 -10.41 2.35 2.22
N THR A 135 -11.53 2.93 1.80
CA THR A 135 -11.55 4.25 1.16
C THR A 135 -11.18 5.36 2.14
N LEU A 136 -11.73 5.32 3.36
CA LEU A 136 -11.37 6.24 4.42
C LEU A 136 -9.88 6.14 4.75
N ILE A 137 -9.37 4.94 5.02
CA ILE A 137 -7.97 4.72 5.39
C ILE A 137 -7.04 5.14 4.24
N GLU A 138 -7.34 4.78 2.99
CA GLU A 138 -6.56 5.22 1.82
C GLU A 138 -6.49 6.75 1.75
N GLY A 139 -7.62 7.45 1.91
CA GLY A 139 -7.68 8.91 1.91
C GLY A 139 -6.85 9.54 3.03
N ILE A 140 -6.94 9.01 4.25
CA ILE A 140 -6.14 9.49 5.39
C ILE A 140 -4.65 9.32 5.11
N MET A 141 -4.23 8.13 4.65
CA MET A 141 -2.83 7.82 4.37
C MET A 141 -2.29 8.67 3.21
N GLN A 142 -3.08 8.88 2.16
CA GLN A 142 -2.72 9.78 1.06
C GLN A 142 -2.56 11.23 1.56
N TYR A 143 -3.47 11.72 2.39
CA TYR A 143 -3.40 13.08 2.95
C TYR A 143 -2.17 13.28 3.84
N LYS A 144 -1.93 12.33 4.76
CA LYS A 144 -0.83 12.38 5.72
C LYS A 144 0.54 12.26 5.04
N PHE A 145 0.71 11.27 4.18
CA PHE A 145 2.04 10.90 3.67
C PHE A 145 2.35 11.47 2.28
N ARG A 146 1.35 12.02 1.58
CA ARG A 146 1.51 12.71 0.29
C ARG A 146 2.41 11.92 -0.67
N PRO A 147 2.02 10.69 -1.05
CA PRO A 147 2.87 9.81 -1.83
C PRO A 147 3.31 10.46 -3.14
N LYS A 148 4.54 10.17 -3.59
CA LYS A 148 5.07 10.73 -4.84
C LYS A 148 4.18 10.42 -6.06
N TYR A 149 3.59 9.24 -6.11
CA TYR A 149 2.74 8.79 -7.21
C TYR A 149 1.33 8.51 -6.71
N GLU A 150 0.34 8.93 -7.50
CA GLU A 150 -1.07 8.74 -7.16
C GLU A 150 -1.51 7.27 -7.23
N GLY A 151 -2.54 6.98 -6.41
CA GLY A 151 -3.19 5.69 -6.20
C GLY A 151 -4.03 5.22 -7.38
#